data_AF-A0A6J1T6S5-F1
#
_entry.id   AF-A0A6J1T6S5-F1
#
_cell.length_a   1.000
_cell.length_b   1.000
_cell.length_c   1.000
_cell.angle_alpha   90.00
_cell.angle_beta   90.00
_cell.angle_gamma   90.00
#
_symmetry.space_group_name_H-M   'P 1'
#
loop_
_entity.id
_entity.type
_entity.pdbx_description
1 polymer ?
#
loop_
_entity_poly.entity_id
_entity_poly.type
_entity_poly.pdbx_seq_one_letter_code
_entity_poly.pdbx_strand_id
1 'polypeptide(L)'
;MGIEILSFTIKDVYDDVQYLASLGKAQTAAVKRDADVGVAQANRDAGIREAECEKSAMDIKYNTDTKVEDNSRMYKLQKALFDKEINTAKAESQLAYELQAAKIRQKIRNEEIQIDVVERRKQIEIEEQEVQRKERELNATVRLPAEAESYRLQTVAEGKRTQTVEVARAEAEKTKKIGAAEAYSIEVVGKAEAERMRAKAAVYKQYGDAAIMSIVLEALPKIAAEVAAPLAKTDEIVLIGGNDSTTSEVARLVGQIPPAINALTGVDLSKVLSKVPGAK
;
A
#
# COMPACT_ATOMS: atom_id res chain seq x y z
N MET A 1 37.59 -151.45 -117.09
CA MET A 1 36.73 -150.27 -116.83
C MET A 1 36.21 -150.39 -115.40
N GLY A 2 36.09 -149.31 -114.63
CA GLY A 2 35.29 -149.33 -113.40
C GLY A 2 35.84 -148.59 -112.19
N ILE A 3 36.06 -147.27 -112.29
CA ILE A 3 35.95 -146.41 -111.11
C ILE A 3 34.83 -145.42 -111.42
N GLU A 4 33.74 -145.50 -110.66
CA GLU A 4 32.56 -144.63 -110.73
C GLU A 4 32.54 -143.78 -109.44
N ILE A 5 32.49 -142.46 -109.58
CA ILE A 5 32.55 -141.52 -108.46
C ILE A 5 31.14 -141.36 -107.90
N LEU A 6 30.89 -141.81 -106.65
CA LEU A 6 29.56 -141.79 -106.00
C LEU A 6 29.12 -140.41 -105.49
N SER A 7 30.05 -139.61 -104.99
CA SER A 7 29.77 -138.21 -104.63
C SER A 7 31.06 -137.43 -104.52
N PHE A 8 30.96 -136.13 -104.80
CA PHE A 8 32.04 -135.17 -104.59
C PHE A 8 31.64 -134.26 -103.43
N THR A 9 32.18 -134.51 -102.24
CA THR A 9 31.99 -133.64 -101.09
C THR A 9 33.16 -132.69 -101.00
N ILE A 10 32.91 -131.40 -101.20
CA ILE A 10 33.90 -130.36 -100.97
C ILE A 10 34.14 -130.32 -99.46
N LYS A 11 35.37 -130.66 -99.05
CA LYS A 11 35.74 -130.70 -97.62
C LYS A 11 36.12 -129.31 -97.12
N ASP A 12 36.99 -128.64 -97.87
CA ASP A 12 37.51 -127.33 -97.53
C ASP A 12 37.64 -126.48 -98.79
N VAL A 13 37.15 -125.24 -98.73
CA VAL A 13 37.32 -124.22 -99.77
C VAL A 13 38.40 -123.27 -99.28
N TYR A 14 39.58 -123.33 -99.89
CA TYR A 14 40.66 -122.39 -99.64
C TYR A 14 40.69 -121.34 -100.74
N ASP A 15 40.95 -120.10 -100.32
CA ASP A 15 40.99 -118.94 -101.18
C ASP A 15 42.33 -118.23 -100.98
N ASP A 16 43.17 -118.27 -102.00
CA ASP A 16 44.50 -117.64 -102.00
C ASP A 16 44.42 -116.10 -102.06
N VAL A 17 43.27 -115.54 -102.45
CA VAL A 17 43.06 -114.09 -102.67
C VAL A 17 42.23 -113.43 -101.56
N GLN A 18 41.95 -114.14 -100.45
CA GLN A 18 41.29 -113.62 -99.23
C GLN A 18 39.90 -112.93 -99.44
N TYR A 19 39.17 -113.25 -100.50
CA TYR A 19 37.84 -112.73 -100.81
C TYR A 19 36.80 -113.08 -99.73
N LEU A 20 36.77 -114.35 -99.27
CA LEU A 20 35.83 -114.80 -98.23
C LEU A 20 36.04 -114.09 -96.88
N ALA A 21 37.30 -113.87 -96.49
CA ALA A 21 37.64 -113.14 -95.28
C ALA A 21 37.24 -111.65 -95.36
N SER A 22 37.34 -111.05 -96.55
CA SER A 22 36.94 -109.66 -96.79
C SER A 22 35.43 -109.46 -96.73
N LEU A 23 34.64 -110.43 -97.21
CA LEU A 23 33.17 -110.40 -97.11
C LEU A 23 32.70 -110.45 -95.64
N GLY A 24 33.33 -111.28 -94.81
CA GLY A 24 33.03 -111.35 -93.37
C GLY A 24 33.43 -110.08 -92.60
N LYS A 25 34.52 -109.41 -92.99
CA LYS A 25 34.91 -108.11 -92.41
C LYS A 25 33.88 -107.01 -92.69
N ALA A 26 33.29 -106.98 -93.88
CA ALA A 26 32.26 -106.00 -94.23
C ALA A 26 30.97 -106.20 -93.40
N GLN A 27 30.50 -107.44 -93.27
CA GLN A 27 29.30 -107.76 -92.48
C GLN A 27 29.51 -107.50 -90.98
N THR A 28 30.65 -107.87 -90.42
CA THR A 28 30.97 -107.59 -89.00
C THR A 28 31.12 -106.09 -88.71
N ALA A 29 31.67 -105.31 -89.64
CA ALA A 29 31.72 -103.85 -89.53
C ALA A 29 30.33 -103.21 -89.61
N ALA A 30 29.43 -103.73 -90.46
CA ALA A 30 28.05 -103.26 -90.53
C ALA A 30 27.29 -103.52 -89.23
N VAL A 31 27.36 -104.75 -88.68
CA VAL A 31 26.72 -105.09 -87.40
C VAL A 31 27.27 -104.26 -86.24
N LYS A 32 28.60 -104.03 -86.18
CA LYS A 32 29.20 -103.15 -85.16
C LYS A 32 28.70 -101.72 -85.29
N ARG A 33 28.64 -101.18 -86.51
CA ARG A 33 28.09 -99.83 -86.76
C ARG A 33 26.64 -99.73 -86.31
N ASP A 34 25.81 -100.72 -86.64
CA ASP A 34 24.40 -100.71 -86.26
C ASP A 34 24.21 -100.84 -84.74
N ALA A 35 25.05 -101.65 -84.08
CA ALA A 35 25.08 -101.74 -82.62
C ALA A 35 25.51 -100.40 -81.98
N ASP A 36 26.54 -99.75 -82.50
CA ASP A 36 27.02 -98.44 -82.02
C ASP A 36 25.96 -97.36 -82.23
N VAL A 37 25.27 -97.36 -83.36
CA VAL A 37 24.14 -96.47 -83.65
C VAL A 37 22.98 -96.74 -82.70
N GLY A 38 22.66 -98.02 -82.44
CA GLY A 38 21.62 -98.41 -81.49
C GLY A 38 21.93 -97.96 -80.06
N VAL A 39 23.17 -98.12 -79.61
CA VAL A 39 23.63 -97.64 -78.29
C VAL A 39 23.59 -96.11 -78.21
N ALA A 40 24.02 -95.41 -79.26
CA ALA A 40 23.98 -93.94 -79.30
C ALA A 40 22.54 -93.39 -79.31
N GLN A 41 21.62 -94.05 -80.01
CA GLN A 41 20.20 -93.70 -80.02
C GLN A 41 19.56 -93.98 -78.65
N ALA A 42 19.81 -95.15 -78.05
CA ALA A 42 19.31 -95.48 -76.72
C ALA A 42 19.83 -94.49 -75.65
N ASN A 43 21.11 -94.13 -75.71
CA ASN A 43 21.69 -93.14 -74.80
C ASN A 43 21.11 -91.73 -75.01
N ARG A 44 20.86 -91.35 -76.27
CA ARG A 44 20.19 -90.08 -76.59
C ARG A 44 18.78 -90.04 -76.02
N ASP A 45 17.99 -91.08 -76.27
CA ASP A 45 16.59 -91.14 -75.84
C ASP A 45 16.49 -91.22 -74.31
N ALA A 46 17.41 -91.96 -73.66
CA ALA A 46 17.55 -91.96 -72.22
C ALA A 46 17.89 -90.56 -71.68
N GLY A 47 18.84 -89.86 -72.29
CA GLY A 47 19.23 -88.50 -71.90
C GLY A 47 18.11 -87.46 -72.10
N ILE A 48 17.35 -87.55 -73.20
CA ILE A 48 16.18 -86.69 -73.43
C ILE A 48 15.13 -86.93 -72.35
N ARG A 49 14.82 -88.20 -72.07
CA ARG A 49 13.80 -88.56 -71.08
C ARG A 49 14.23 -88.22 -69.66
N GLU A 50 15.51 -88.35 -69.34
CA GLU A 50 16.08 -87.90 -68.08
C GLU A 50 15.96 -86.38 -67.93
N ALA A 51 16.35 -85.61 -68.95
CA ALA A 51 16.24 -84.15 -68.94
C ALA A 51 14.78 -83.66 -68.83
N GLU A 52 13.83 -84.33 -69.49
CA GLU A 52 12.40 -84.03 -69.37
C GLU A 52 11.86 -84.32 -67.95
N CYS A 53 12.23 -85.47 -67.38
CA CYS A 53 11.91 -85.82 -65.99
C CYS A 53 12.53 -84.82 -65.01
N GLU A 54 13.78 -84.42 -65.21
CA GLU A 54 14.48 -83.47 -64.34
C GLU A 54 13.85 -82.07 -64.43
N LYS A 55 13.53 -81.60 -65.64
CA LYS A 55 12.82 -80.33 -65.85
C LYS A 55 11.46 -80.33 -65.16
N SER A 56 10.66 -81.38 -65.36
CA SER A 56 9.34 -81.47 -64.72
C SER A 56 9.43 -81.55 -63.19
N ALA A 57 10.43 -82.26 -62.64
CA ALA A 57 10.68 -82.30 -61.20
C ALA A 57 11.08 -80.93 -60.65
N MET A 58 11.95 -80.19 -61.35
CA MET A 58 12.33 -78.83 -61.00
C MET A 58 11.14 -77.87 -61.07
N ASP A 59 10.31 -77.95 -62.11
CA ASP A 59 9.11 -77.12 -62.25
C ASP A 59 8.11 -77.36 -61.10
N ILE A 60 7.91 -78.63 -60.70
CA ILE A 60 7.07 -78.97 -59.54
C ILE A 60 7.68 -78.43 -58.25
N LYS A 61 9.00 -78.56 -58.08
CA LYS A 61 9.72 -78.05 -56.91
C LYS A 61 9.59 -76.53 -56.80
N TYR A 62 9.89 -75.78 -57.85
CA TYR A 62 9.77 -74.32 -57.85
C TYR A 62 8.33 -73.84 -57.63
N ASN A 63 7.35 -74.52 -58.23
CA ASN A 63 5.94 -74.19 -57.98
C ASN A 63 5.54 -74.47 -56.52
N THR A 64 6.06 -75.54 -55.93
CA THR A 64 5.81 -75.88 -54.53
C THR A 64 6.48 -74.87 -53.60
N ASP A 65 7.76 -74.56 -53.84
CA ASP A 65 8.52 -73.58 -53.06
C ASP A 65 7.89 -72.18 -53.15
N THR A 66 7.46 -71.76 -54.35
CA THR A 66 6.73 -70.49 -54.53
C THR A 66 5.45 -70.46 -53.70
N LYS A 67 4.66 -71.55 -53.72
CA LYS A 67 3.44 -71.65 -52.90
C LYS A 67 3.77 -71.64 -51.40
N VAL A 68 4.84 -72.29 -50.96
CA VAL A 68 5.25 -72.30 -49.55
C VAL A 68 5.66 -70.90 -49.09
N GLU A 69 6.43 -70.18 -49.91
CA GLU A 69 6.83 -68.80 -49.63
C GLU A 69 5.64 -67.83 -49.66
N ASP A 70 4.71 -67.98 -50.61
CA ASP A 70 3.48 -67.19 -50.66
C ASP A 70 2.63 -67.40 -49.41
N ASN A 71 2.41 -68.66 -48.99
CA ASN A 71 1.70 -68.96 -47.75
C ASN A 71 2.42 -68.41 -46.52
N SER A 72 3.75 -68.52 -46.48
CA SER A 72 4.57 -67.99 -45.38
C SER A 72 4.51 -66.46 -45.31
N ARG A 73 4.54 -65.79 -46.47
CA ARG A 73 4.38 -64.34 -46.59
C ARG A 73 2.99 -63.91 -46.14
N MET A 74 1.94 -64.58 -46.61
CA MET A 74 0.56 -64.31 -46.21
C MET A 74 0.36 -64.49 -44.71
N TYR A 75 0.88 -65.58 -44.14
CA TYR A 75 0.85 -65.82 -42.69
C TYR A 75 1.56 -64.70 -41.91
N LYS A 76 2.77 -64.33 -42.32
CA LYS A 76 3.53 -63.23 -41.68
C LYS A 76 2.81 -61.89 -41.78
N LEU A 77 2.19 -61.59 -42.93
CA LEU A 77 1.40 -60.38 -43.12
C LEU A 77 0.18 -60.36 -42.22
N GLN A 78 -0.60 -61.45 -42.16
CA GLN A 78 -1.76 -61.54 -41.27
C GLN A 78 -1.35 -61.42 -39.80
N LYS A 79 -0.27 -62.10 -39.40
CA LYS A 79 0.27 -61.99 -38.04
C LYS A 79 0.65 -60.55 -37.71
N ALA A 80 1.37 -59.86 -38.61
CA ALA A 80 1.75 -58.46 -38.40
C ALA A 80 0.54 -57.52 -38.32
N LEU A 81 -0.52 -57.79 -39.09
CA LEU A 81 -1.78 -57.03 -39.01
C LEU A 81 -2.45 -57.23 -37.64
N PHE A 82 -2.59 -58.47 -37.18
CA PHE A 82 -3.15 -58.75 -35.85
C PHE A 82 -2.29 -58.17 -34.73
N ASP A 83 -0.97 -58.29 -34.81
CA ASP A 83 -0.06 -57.69 -33.83
C ASP A 83 -0.22 -56.15 -33.81
N LYS A 84 -0.38 -55.52 -34.99
CA LYS A 84 -0.67 -54.09 -35.08
C LYS A 84 -2.01 -53.76 -34.39
N GLU A 85 -3.07 -54.49 -34.68
CA GLU A 85 -4.40 -54.28 -34.08
C GLU A 85 -4.40 -54.48 -32.57
N ILE A 86 -3.74 -55.54 -32.08
CA ILE A 86 -3.58 -55.81 -30.64
C ILE A 86 -2.81 -54.68 -29.97
N ASN A 87 -1.72 -54.21 -30.60
CA ASN A 87 -0.91 -53.13 -30.06
C ASN A 87 -1.66 -51.79 -30.06
N THR A 88 -2.42 -51.47 -31.12
CA THR A 88 -3.26 -50.27 -31.13
C THR A 88 -4.35 -50.34 -30.07
N ALA A 89 -5.05 -51.48 -29.94
CA ALA A 89 -6.06 -51.67 -28.92
C ALA A 89 -5.47 -51.59 -27.49
N LYS A 90 -4.27 -52.14 -27.27
CA LYS A 90 -3.54 -52.00 -26.00
C LYS A 90 -3.16 -50.55 -25.71
N ALA A 91 -2.62 -49.83 -26.69
CA ALA A 91 -2.24 -48.43 -26.53
C ALA A 91 -3.47 -47.55 -26.24
N GLU A 92 -4.58 -47.76 -26.95
CA GLU A 92 -5.85 -47.08 -26.69
C GLU A 92 -6.37 -47.38 -25.28
N SER A 93 -6.32 -48.65 -24.86
CA SER A 93 -6.72 -49.05 -23.50
C SER A 93 -5.86 -48.40 -22.42
N GLN A 94 -4.54 -48.32 -22.63
CA GLN A 94 -3.60 -47.66 -21.72
C GLN A 94 -3.87 -46.15 -21.65
N LEU A 95 -4.01 -45.49 -22.81
CA LEU A 95 -4.34 -44.06 -22.87
C LEU A 95 -5.69 -43.76 -22.24
N ALA A 96 -6.69 -44.63 -22.44
CA ALA A 96 -7.99 -44.50 -21.80
C ALA A 96 -7.89 -44.62 -20.27
N TYR A 97 -7.09 -45.58 -19.78
CA TYR A 97 -6.84 -45.75 -18.35
C TYR A 97 -6.12 -44.52 -17.75
N GLU A 98 -5.07 -44.03 -18.41
CA GLU A 98 -4.35 -42.82 -17.98
C GLU A 98 -5.24 -41.58 -18.00
N LEU A 99 -6.07 -41.42 -19.04
CA LEU A 99 -7.03 -40.32 -19.15
C LEU A 99 -8.08 -40.39 -18.03
N GLN A 100 -8.60 -41.58 -17.72
CA GLN A 100 -9.54 -41.75 -16.60
C GLN A 100 -8.86 -41.46 -15.25
N ALA A 101 -7.63 -41.93 -15.04
CA ALA A 101 -6.86 -41.63 -13.85
C ALA A 101 -6.63 -40.11 -13.70
N ALA A 102 -6.31 -39.41 -14.79
CA ALA A 102 -6.15 -37.95 -14.81
C ALA A 102 -7.48 -37.22 -14.49
N LYS A 103 -8.60 -37.65 -15.07
CA LYS A 103 -9.94 -37.10 -14.76
C LYS A 103 -10.31 -37.29 -13.29
N ILE A 104 -10.05 -38.47 -12.74
CA ILE A 104 -10.29 -38.76 -11.32
C ILE A 104 -9.40 -37.87 -10.45
N ARG A 105 -8.10 -37.75 -10.76
CA ARG A 105 -7.19 -36.85 -10.03
C ARG A 105 -7.65 -35.40 -10.09
N GLN A 106 -8.14 -34.93 -11.24
CA GLN A 106 -8.70 -33.58 -11.37
C GLN A 106 -9.93 -33.39 -10.48
N LYS A 107 -10.83 -34.39 -10.43
CA LYS A 107 -12.01 -34.36 -9.54
C LYS A 107 -11.59 -34.34 -8.06
N ILE A 108 -10.63 -35.18 -7.66
CA ILE A 108 -10.10 -35.21 -6.29
C ILE A 108 -9.52 -33.84 -5.93
N ARG A 109 -8.67 -33.27 -6.78
CA ARG A 109 -8.09 -31.94 -6.55
C ARG A 109 -9.15 -30.85 -6.42
N ASN A 110 -10.20 -30.89 -7.24
CA ASN A 110 -11.29 -29.93 -7.14
C ASN A 110 -12.02 -30.05 -5.80
N GLU A 111 -12.23 -31.28 -5.30
CA GLU A 111 -12.83 -31.51 -3.98
C GLU A 111 -11.91 -31.06 -2.84
N GLU A 112 -10.61 -31.36 -2.92
CA GLU A 112 -9.59 -30.89 -1.98
C GLU A 112 -9.60 -29.36 -1.87
N ILE A 113 -9.62 -28.65 -3.00
CA ILE A 113 -9.71 -27.18 -3.01
C ILE A 113 -11.01 -26.70 -2.34
N GLN A 114 -12.13 -27.41 -2.52
CA GLN A 114 -13.37 -27.04 -1.83
C GLN A 114 -13.26 -27.22 -0.32
N ILE A 115 -12.64 -28.31 0.15
CA ILE A 115 -12.37 -28.53 1.56
C ILE A 115 -11.51 -27.38 2.11
N ASP A 116 -10.40 -27.04 1.42
CA ASP A 116 -9.52 -25.92 1.82
C ASP A 116 -10.27 -24.58 1.90
N VAL A 117 -11.15 -24.30 0.92
CA VAL A 117 -11.96 -23.07 0.92
C VAL A 117 -12.93 -23.05 2.11
N VAL A 118 -13.54 -24.18 2.44
CA VAL A 118 -14.43 -24.30 3.61
C VAL A 118 -13.65 -24.14 4.91
N GLU A 119 -12.47 -24.75 5.04
CA GLU A 119 -11.60 -24.58 6.21
C GLU A 119 -11.15 -23.13 6.38
N ARG A 120 -10.66 -22.50 5.30
CA ARG A 120 -10.28 -21.07 5.29
C ARG A 120 -11.45 -20.18 5.67
N ARG A 121 -12.65 -20.43 5.13
CA ARG A 121 -13.86 -19.65 5.48
C ARG A 121 -14.21 -19.78 6.95
N LYS A 122 -14.19 -21.00 7.51
CA LYS A 122 -14.41 -21.22 8.93
C LYS A 122 -13.34 -20.54 9.79
N GLN A 123 -12.09 -20.53 9.36
CA GLN A 123 -11.03 -19.83 10.06
C GLN A 123 -11.27 -18.32 10.08
N ILE A 124 -11.64 -17.71 8.95
CA ILE A 124 -12.02 -16.29 8.88
C ILE A 124 -13.21 -16.01 9.80
N GLU A 125 -14.22 -16.89 9.83
CA GLU A 125 -15.38 -16.72 10.72
C GLU A 125 -14.98 -16.76 12.21
N ILE A 126 -14.08 -17.67 12.60
CA ILE A 126 -13.55 -17.73 13.97
C ILE A 126 -12.76 -16.45 14.28
N GLU A 127 -11.89 -16.01 13.39
CA GLU A 127 -11.10 -14.78 13.55
C GLU A 127 -12.00 -13.54 13.66
N GLU A 128 -13.04 -13.41 12.83
CA GLU A 128 -14.04 -12.35 12.94
C GLU A 128 -14.76 -12.37 14.29
N GLN A 129 -15.16 -13.55 14.77
CA GLN A 129 -15.77 -13.69 16.09
C GLN A 129 -14.80 -13.32 17.22
N GLU A 130 -13.51 -13.67 17.12
CA GLU A 130 -12.49 -13.27 18.07
C GLU A 130 -12.26 -11.76 18.07
N VAL A 131 -12.20 -11.12 16.89
CA VAL A 131 -12.12 -9.66 16.76
C VAL A 131 -13.34 -9.00 17.42
N GLN A 132 -14.55 -9.51 17.19
CA GLN A 132 -15.75 -8.97 17.83
C GLN A 132 -15.71 -9.13 19.36
N ARG A 133 -15.26 -10.26 19.90
CA ARG A 133 -15.08 -10.41 21.36
C ARG A 133 -14.08 -9.41 21.88
N LYS A 134 -12.94 -9.28 21.22
CA LYS A 134 -11.85 -8.38 21.61
C LYS A 134 -12.26 -6.90 21.52
N GLU A 135 -13.05 -6.53 20.52
CA GLU A 135 -13.63 -5.19 20.41
C GLU A 135 -14.60 -4.91 21.57
N ARG A 136 -15.46 -5.87 21.93
CA ARG A 136 -16.35 -5.74 23.10
C ARG A 136 -15.56 -5.62 24.41
N GLU A 137 -14.51 -6.41 24.58
CA GLU A 137 -13.60 -6.32 25.73
C GLU A 137 -12.91 -4.95 25.79
N LEU A 138 -12.31 -4.48 24.69
CA LEU A 138 -11.68 -3.16 24.60
C LEU A 138 -12.68 -2.02 24.85
N ASN A 139 -13.89 -2.13 24.32
CA ASN A 139 -14.94 -1.16 24.56
C ASN A 139 -15.31 -1.11 26.05
N ALA A 140 -15.45 -2.26 26.71
CA ALA A 140 -15.78 -2.35 28.13
C ALA A 140 -14.63 -1.91 29.05
N THR A 141 -13.38 -2.28 28.73
CA THR A 141 -12.21 -2.05 29.61
C THR A 141 -11.55 -0.70 29.39
N VAL A 142 -11.52 -0.19 28.15
CA VAL A 142 -10.77 1.02 27.80
C VAL A 142 -11.70 2.19 27.49
N ARG A 143 -12.65 2.02 26.55
CA ARG A 143 -13.48 3.14 26.11
C ARG A 143 -14.47 3.58 27.18
N LEU A 144 -15.18 2.65 27.81
CA LEU A 144 -16.21 3.00 28.79
C LEU A 144 -15.63 3.73 30.02
N PRO A 145 -14.50 3.29 30.62
CA PRO A 145 -13.87 4.04 31.70
C PRO A 145 -13.29 5.38 31.24
N ALA A 146 -12.68 5.43 30.06
CA ALA A 146 -12.16 6.69 29.51
C ALA A 146 -13.28 7.71 29.23
N GLU A 147 -14.42 7.27 28.71
CA GLU A 147 -15.60 8.11 28.52
C GLU A 147 -16.18 8.57 29.87
N ALA A 148 -16.25 7.68 30.86
CA ALA A 148 -16.69 8.04 32.21
C ALA A 148 -15.75 9.07 32.88
N GLU A 149 -14.43 8.91 32.76
CA GLU A 149 -13.45 9.88 33.26
C GLU A 149 -13.53 11.22 32.53
N SER A 150 -13.64 11.19 31.20
CA SER A 150 -13.81 12.40 30.38
C SER A 150 -15.06 13.16 30.79
N TYR A 151 -16.19 12.47 30.95
CA TYR A 151 -17.44 13.08 31.39
C TYR A 151 -17.33 13.65 32.81
N ARG A 152 -16.67 12.93 33.73
CA ARG A 152 -16.41 13.43 35.09
C ARG A 152 -15.54 14.68 35.08
N LEU A 153 -14.49 14.71 34.25
CA LEU A 153 -13.61 15.86 34.15
C LEU A 153 -14.33 17.06 33.54
N GLN A 154 -15.13 16.84 32.48
CA GLN A 154 -15.90 17.88 31.82
C GLN A 154 -16.92 18.49 32.79
N THR A 155 -17.68 17.68 33.52
CA THR A 155 -18.65 18.17 34.52
C THR A 155 -17.98 18.94 35.65
N VAL A 156 -16.81 18.49 36.14
CA VAL A 156 -16.03 19.25 37.13
C VAL A 156 -15.50 20.57 36.55
N ALA A 157 -15.01 20.56 35.31
CA ALA A 157 -14.52 21.76 34.64
C ALA A 157 -15.65 22.77 34.37
N GLU A 158 -16.82 22.30 33.97
CA GLU A 158 -18.01 23.11 33.76
C GLU A 158 -18.55 23.68 35.08
N GLY A 159 -18.55 22.87 36.15
CA GLY A 159 -18.86 23.33 37.50
C GLY A 159 -17.91 24.43 37.97
N LYS A 160 -16.59 24.25 37.80
CA LYS A 160 -15.58 25.29 38.13
C LYS A 160 -15.74 26.55 37.28
N ARG A 161 -16.00 26.40 35.99
CA ARG A 161 -16.25 27.54 35.08
C ARG A 161 -17.48 28.32 35.54
N THR A 162 -18.57 27.63 35.82
CA THR A 162 -19.82 28.24 36.30
C THR A 162 -19.59 28.94 37.64
N GLN A 163 -18.92 28.28 38.59
CA GLN A 163 -18.57 28.89 39.88
C GLN A 163 -17.72 30.17 39.70
N THR A 164 -16.72 30.13 38.83
CA THR A 164 -15.85 31.29 38.56
C THR A 164 -16.63 32.45 37.95
N VAL A 165 -17.51 32.16 36.99
CA VAL A 165 -18.36 33.17 36.34
C VAL A 165 -19.35 33.77 37.35
N GLU A 166 -19.99 32.95 38.17
CA GLU A 166 -20.96 33.43 39.17
C GLU A 166 -20.28 34.21 40.31
N VAL A 167 -19.10 33.81 40.76
CA VAL A 167 -18.30 34.60 41.72
C VAL A 167 -17.90 35.94 41.10
N ALA A 168 -17.40 35.96 39.86
CA ALA A 168 -17.04 37.20 39.18
C ALA A 168 -18.27 38.13 38.98
N ARG A 169 -19.44 37.57 38.67
CA ARG A 169 -20.71 38.31 38.59
C ARG A 169 -21.11 38.87 39.96
N ALA A 170 -21.06 38.06 41.00
CA ALA A 170 -21.38 38.49 42.36
C ALA A 170 -20.44 39.60 42.86
N GLU A 171 -19.15 39.52 42.56
CA GLU A 171 -18.17 40.57 42.87
C GLU A 171 -18.42 41.85 42.07
N ALA A 172 -18.76 41.72 40.77
CA ALA A 172 -19.13 42.86 39.95
C ALA A 172 -20.41 43.55 40.48
N GLU A 173 -21.43 42.78 40.85
CA GLU A 173 -22.64 43.33 41.46
C GLU A 173 -22.39 43.97 42.82
N LYS A 174 -21.55 43.34 43.66
CA LYS A 174 -21.13 43.90 44.95
C LYS A 174 -20.45 45.25 44.75
N THR A 175 -19.46 45.32 43.85
CA THR A 175 -18.74 46.56 43.54
C THR A 175 -19.69 47.62 42.97
N LYS A 176 -20.63 47.25 42.09
CA LYS A 176 -21.64 48.17 41.56
C LYS A 176 -22.56 48.72 42.64
N LYS A 177 -23.02 47.88 43.57
CA LYS A 177 -23.87 48.30 44.71
C LYS A 177 -23.11 49.21 45.68
N ILE A 178 -21.85 48.88 46.01
CA ILE A 178 -21.00 49.73 46.85
C ILE A 178 -20.76 51.07 46.17
N GLY A 179 -20.34 51.08 44.90
CA GLY A 179 -20.11 52.30 44.15
C GLY A 179 -21.38 53.17 43.99
N ALA A 180 -22.55 52.55 43.83
CA ALA A 180 -23.83 53.29 43.83
C ALA A 180 -24.16 53.88 45.20
N ALA A 181 -23.91 53.15 46.29
CA ALA A 181 -24.13 53.63 47.65
C ALA A 181 -23.17 54.79 48.01
N GLU A 182 -21.90 54.69 47.60
CA GLU A 182 -20.90 55.76 47.75
C GLU A 182 -21.27 56.98 46.92
N ALA A 183 -21.64 56.80 45.64
CA ALA A 183 -22.09 57.89 44.78
C ALA A 183 -23.32 58.60 45.36
N TYR A 184 -24.31 57.85 45.85
CA TYR A 184 -25.48 58.41 46.52
C TYR A 184 -25.11 59.17 47.80
N SER A 185 -24.19 58.62 48.61
CA SER A 185 -23.70 59.28 49.83
C SER A 185 -22.99 60.60 49.50
N ILE A 186 -22.13 60.61 48.49
CA ILE A 186 -21.43 61.81 48.01
C ILE A 186 -22.43 62.81 47.43
N GLU A 187 -23.46 62.37 46.70
CA GLU A 187 -24.50 63.24 46.16
C GLU A 187 -25.29 63.92 47.29
N VAL A 188 -25.69 63.17 48.33
CA VAL A 188 -26.41 63.71 49.50
C VAL A 188 -25.53 64.68 50.27
N VAL A 189 -24.26 64.33 50.54
CA VAL A 189 -23.30 65.23 51.21
C VAL A 189 -23.05 66.48 50.35
N GLY A 190 -22.88 66.32 49.04
CA GLY A 190 -22.67 67.42 48.10
C GLY A 190 -23.89 68.33 47.97
N LYS A 191 -25.12 67.79 48.00
CA LYS A 191 -26.36 68.58 48.07
C LYS A 191 -26.46 69.33 49.38
N ALA A 192 -26.21 68.66 50.51
CA ALA A 192 -26.21 69.29 51.82
C ALA A 192 -25.14 70.40 51.91
N GLU A 193 -23.96 70.19 51.34
CA GLU A 193 -22.91 71.20 51.27
C GLU A 193 -23.26 72.36 50.35
N ALA A 194 -23.84 72.09 49.18
CA ALA A 194 -24.35 73.12 48.27
C ALA A 194 -25.46 73.94 48.93
N GLU A 195 -26.37 73.31 49.68
CA GLU A 195 -27.41 74.00 50.46
C GLU A 195 -26.82 74.83 51.60
N ARG A 196 -25.87 74.29 52.38
CA ARG A 196 -25.13 75.06 53.39
C ARG A 196 -24.43 76.26 52.76
N MET A 197 -23.83 76.09 51.59
CA MET A 197 -23.09 77.16 50.91
C MET A 197 -24.04 78.21 50.31
N ARG A 198 -25.21 77.80 49.79
CA ARG A 198 -26.28 78.72 49.38
C ARG A 198 -26.85 79.49 50.57
N ALA A 199 -27.07 78.83 51.71
CA ALA A 199 -27.53 79.47 52.93
C ALA A 199 -26.48 80.47 53.45
N LYS A 200 -25.20 80.08 53.51
CA LYS A 200 -24.09 81.01 53.80
C LYS A 200 -24.06 82.17 52.82
N ALA A 201 -24.17 81.93 51.51
CA ALA A 201 -24.19 82.99 50.50
C ALA A 201 -25.41 83.92 50.64
N ALA A 202 -26.59 83.40 50.99
CA ALA A 202 -27.80 84.19 51.24
C ALA A 202 -27.64 85.08 52.49
N VAL A 203 -27.04 84.53 53.54
CA VAL A 203 -26.61 85.27 54.74
C VAL A 203 -25.65 86.39 54.29
N TYR A 204 -24.52 86.08 53.65
CA TYR A 204 -23.56 87.10 53.17
C TYR A 204 -24.17 88.16 52.24
N LYS A 205 -25.21 87.81 51.45
CA LYS A 205 -25.92 88.76 50.59
C LYS A 205 -26.83 89.70 51.36
N GLN A 206 -27.39 89.26 52.50
CA GLN A 206 -28.20 90.10 53.40
C GLN A 206 -27.31 90.98 54.30
N TYR A 207 -26.11 90.52 54.64
CA TYR A 207 -25.09 91.33 55.32
C TYR A 207 -24.27 92.16 54.31
N GLY A 208 -24.92 93.09 53.60
CA GLY A 208 -24.24 94.06 52.73
C GLY A 208 -23.26 94.96 53.50
N ASP A 209 -22.15 95.34 52.85
CA ASP A 209 -20.97 96.16 53.24
C ASP A 209 -20.36 95.97 54.65
N ALA A 210 -21.17 95.82 55.69
CA ALA A 210 -20.76 95.64 57.08
C ALA A 210 -20.09 94.27 57.35
N ALA A 211 -20.49 93.18 56.67
CA ALA A 211 -19.80 91.89 56.83
C ALA A 211 -18.47 91.83 56.06
N ILE A 212 -18.32 92.56 54.96
CA ILE A 212 -17.01 92.70 54.31
C ILE A 212 -16.06 93.42 55.26
N MET A 213 -16.53 94.49 55.91
CA MET A 213 -15.76 95.20 56.93
C MET A 213 -15.40 94.28 58.12
N SER A 214 -16.34 93.46 58.63
CA SER A 214 -16.05 92.55 59.75
C SER A 214 -15.13 91.40 59.37
N ILE A 215 -15.24 90.84 58.16
CA ILE A 215 -14.33 89.81 57.65
C ILE A 215 -12.94 90.39 57.41
N VAL A 216 -12.83 91.62 56.89
CA VAL A 216 -11.54 92.32 56.77
C VAL A 216 -10.96 92.61 58.15
N LEU A 217 -11.77 93.00 59.15
CA LEU A 217 -11.36 93.18 60.54
C LEU A 217 -10.96 91.86 61.25
N GLU A 218 -11.56 90.72 60.92
CA GLU A 218 -11.16 89.39 61.42
C GLU A 218 -9.96 88.80 60.67
N ALA A 219 -9.80 89.12 59.38
CA ALA A 219 -8.66 88.72 58.58
C ALA A 219 -7.43 89.59 58.85
N LEU A 220 -7.62 90.85 59.27
CA LEU A 220 -6.56 91.80 59.61
C LEU A 220 -5.57 91.24 60.64
N PRO A 221 -5.99 90.60 61.76
CA PRO A 221 -5.08 89.93 62.68
C PRO A 221 -4.29 88.79 62.06
N LYS A 222 -4.88 88.02 61.13
CA LYS A 222 -4.17 86.91 60.46
C LYS A 222 -3.18 87.41 59.42
N ILE A 223 -3.55 88.45 58.67
CA ILE A 223 -2.64 89.12 57.75
C ILE A 223 -1.53 89.81 58.54
N ALA A 224 -1.84 90.50 59.64
CA ALA A 224 -0.86 91.10 60.54
C ALA A 224 0.05 90.04 61.16
N ALA A 225 -0.49 88.88 61.58
CA ALA A 225 0.30 87.77 62.09
C ALA A 225 1.26 87.22 61.03
N GLU A 226 0.84 87.11 59.77
CA GLU A 226 1.66 86.55 58.71
C GLU A 226 2.64 87.55 58.07
N VAL A 227 2.34 88.84 58.16
CA VAL A 227 3.28 89.94 57.85
C VAL A 227 4.25 90.16 59.02
N ALA A 228 3.84 89.88 60.27
CA ALA A 228 4.71 89.95 61.44
C ALA A 228 5.52 88.67 61.67
N ALA A 229 5.10 87.51 61.15
CA ALA A 229 5.82 86.24 61.31
C ALA A 229 7.28 86.30 60.82
N PRO A 230 7.62 87.03 59.72
CA PRO A 230 9.00 87.27 59.33
C PRO A 230 9.75 88.26 60.25
N LEU A 231 9.06 89.24 60.85
CA LEU A 231 9.65 90.25 61.74
C LEU A 231 9.85 89.74 63.17
N ALA A 232 8.97 88.85 63.65
CA ALA A 232 9.07 88.21 64.96
C ALA A 232 10.12 87.08 65.00
N LYS A 233 10.56 86.59 63.83
CA LYS A 233 11.64 85.59 63.71
C LYS A 233 13.04 86.19 63.56
N THR A 234 13.17 87.52 63.55
CA THR A 234 14.46 88.22 63.50
C THR A 234 14.76 88.86 64.86
N ASP A 235 15.32 88.07 65.78
CA ASP A 235 15.80 88.53 67.09
C ASP A 235 17.15 89.29 67.01
N GLU A 236 17.80 89.33 65.84
CA GLU A 236 19.07 90.03 65.66
C GLU A 236 19.21 90.52 64.20
N ILE A 237 19.02 91.82 63.97
CA ILE A 237 19.46 92.46 62.71
C ILE A 237 20.96 92.67 62.84
N VAL A 238 21.75 91.71 62.35
CA VAL A 238 23.20 91.88 62.21
C VAL A 238 23.45 92.88 61.08
N LEU A 239 23.75 94.11 61.48
CA LEU A 239 24.20 95.18 60.61
C LEU A 239 25.64 94.86 60.15
N ILE A 240 25.77 94.06 59.08
CA ILE A 240 27.05 93.90 58.37
C ILE A 240 27.31 95.18 57.59
N GLY A 241 28.09 96.07 58.22
CA GLY A 241 28.71 97.19 57.53
C GLY A 241 29.86 96.69 56.65
N GLY A 242 29.82 97.05 55.37
CA GLY A 242 31.02 97.09 54.52
C GLY A 242 30.81 96.67 53.07
N ASN A 243 30.52 97.66 52.22
CA ASN A 243 30.67 97.72 50.75
C ASN A 243 29.58 97.11 49.82
N ASP A 244 28.59 97.94 49.54
CA ASP A 244 28.22 98.41 48.18
C ASP A 244 27.79 97.42 47.08
N SER A 245 26.82 96.53 47.35
CA SER A 245 26.01 95.89 46.27
C SER A 245 24.65 95.28 46.69
N THR A 246 24.02 95.74 47.76
CA THR A 246 22.78 95.10 48.30
C THR A 246 21.48 95.54 47.63
N THR A 247 21.51 96.59 46.80
CA THR A 247 20.31 97.07 46.07
C THR A 247 19.95 96.20 44.85
N SER A 248 20.89 95.42 44.29
CA SER A 248 20.60 94.58 43.11
C SER A 248 20.01 93.20 43.42
N GLU A 249 20.26 92.65 44.63
CA GLU A 249 19.75 91.32 44.99
C GLU A 249 18.31 91.35 45.51
N VAL A 250 17.92 92.40 46.23
CA VAL A 250 16.53 92.60 46.66
C VAL A 250 15.62 92.85 45.44
N ALA A 251 16.10 93.60 44.44
CA ALA A 251 15.38 93.82 43.19
C ALA A 251 15.17 92.52 42.38
N ARG A 252 16.11 91.57 42.44
CA ARG A 252 15.96 90.24 41.79
C ARG A 252 15.01 89.32 42.55
N LEU A 253 15.01 89.37 43.88
CA LEU A 253 14.13 88.53 44.71
C LEU A 253 12.66 88.94 44.56
N VAL A 254 12.36 90.25 44.50
CA VAL A 254 11.00 90.77 44.28
C VAL A 254 10.52 90.48 42.85
N GLY A 255 11.42 90.43 41.86
CA GLY A 255 11.10 90.08 40.47
C GLY A 255 10.82 88.60 40.20
N GLN A 256 11.21 87.68 41.09
CA GLN A 256 11.01 86.23 40.94
C GLN A 256 9.75 85.69 41.62
N ILE A 257 9.09 86.48 42.46
CA ILE A 257 7.84 86.09 43.13
C ILE A 257 6.67 85.93 42.13
N PRO A 258 6.48 86.79 41.11
CA PRO A 258 5.35 86.65 40.19
C PRO A 258 5.40 85.39 39.29
N PRO A 259 6.54 84.97 38.72
CA PRO A 259 6.61 83.74 37.92
C PRO A 259 6.40 82.45 38.72
N ALA A 260 6.88 82.39 39.97
CA ALA A 260 6.81 81.19 40.80
C ALA A 260 5.37 80.85 41.23
N ILE A 261 4.54 81.85 41.49
CA ILE A 261 3.13 81.67 41.85
C ILE A 261 2.28 81.28 40.61
N ASN A 262 2.62 81.81 39.43
CA ASN A 262 1.97 81.45 38.17
C ASN A 262 2.20 79.98 37.78
N ALA A 263 3.42 79.48 37.98
CA ALA A 263 3.78 78.09 37.67
C ALA A 263 3.12 77.06 38.61
N LEU A 264 2.85 77.43 39.86
CA LEU A 264 2.29 76.52 40.87
C LEU A 264 0.75 76.53 40.91
N THR A 265 0.11 77.62 40.50
CA THR A 265 -1.35 77.79 40.64
C THR A 265 -2.08 78.00 39.31
N GLY A 266 -1.36 78.27 38.21
CA GLY A 266 -1.95 78.46 36.88
C GLY A 266 -2.83 79.71 36.74
N VAL A 267 -2.84 80.61 37.73
CA VAL A 267 -3.68 81.82 37.75
C VAL A 267 -2.80 83.07 37.78
N ASP A 268 -2.95 83.89 36.73
CA ASP A 268 -2.20 85.13 36.51
C ASP A 268 -2.82 86.28 37.32
N LEU A 269 -2.31 86.56 38.52
CA LEU A 269 -2.84 87.60 39.43
C LEU A 269 -2.86 89.00 38.81
N SER A 270 -2.00 89.27 37.82
CA SER A 270 -1.97 90.54 37.07
C SER A 270 -3.31 90.82 36.36
N LYS A 271 -3.98 89.78 35.84
CA LYS A 271 -5.29 89.89 35.18
C LYS A 271 -6.44 89.97 36.19
N VAL A 272 -6.28 89.40 37.38
CA VAL A 272 -7.31 89.46 38.44
C VAL A 272 -7.36 90.85 39.07
N LEU A 273 -6.21 91.51 39.25
CA LEU A 273 -6.15 92.88 39.75
C LEU A 273 -6.73 93.90 38.74
N SER A 274 -6.55 93.68 37.44
CA SER A 274 -7.12 94.54 36.38
C SER A 274 -8.65 94.43 36.20
N LYS A 275 -9.29 93.46 36.85
CA LYS A 275 -10.75 93.24 36.80
C LYS A 275 -11.49 93.72 38.06
N VAL A 276 -10.78 94.32 39.02
CA VAL A 276 -11.40 94.98 40.18
C VAL A 276 -11.40 96.50 39.93
N PRO A 277 -12.58 97.14 39.77
CA PRO A 277 -12.65 98.58 39.54
C PRO A 277 -12.37 99.31 40.87
N GLY A 278 -11.22 99.98 40.96
CA GLY A 278 -10.94 100.92 42.05
C GLY A 278 -9.61 100.73 42.77
N ALA A 279 -8.51 101.01 42.09
CA ALA A 279 -7.31 101.57 42.71
C ALA A 279 -6.61 102.44 41.64
N LYS A 280 -6.39 103.70 41.98
CA LYS A 280 -5.66 104.68 41.16
C LYS A 280 -4.21 104.26 40.96
#